data_AF-W1PI52-F1
#
_entry.id   AF-W1PI52-F1
#
_cell.length_a   1.000
_cell.length_b   1.000
_cell.length_c   1.000
_cell.angle_alpha   90.00
_cell.angle_beta   90.00
_cell.angle_gamma   90.00
#
_symmetry.space_group_name_H-M   'P 1'
#
loop_
_entity.id
_entity.type
_entity.pdbx_description
1 polymer ?
#
loop_
_entity_poly.entity_id
_entity_poly.type
_entity_poly.pdbx_seq_one_letter_code
_entity_poly.pdbx_strand_id
1 'polypeptide(L)'
;MNSSIFETTQVDISATNGVPVEETTQKVGYLEEKPGFNGETELDIDGAMEKCDIYTGKWVKADDYPLYPPGSCPYVDEAFSCQENRRPDVDYLNWRWKPDGCEIPRFNAIDFLERIRGKRLMLVGDSMNRNQFESMVCLLHEALPNKSRMYERHGYRITKGRGYYIFQFMDYNSTIEFSRSHFLVREGTHLTSKGKSRSTLMIDQIERTSTRWKHADILIFNTGHWWTHGKTSKGKDYYQEGDYIYPQFDSLEGYKRAMRTWGKWIDQNLDPKKYLVFYRGYSNAHFRENRKYTMVQWII
;
A
#
# COMPACT_ATOMS: atom_id res chain seq x y z
N MET A 1 20.45 -24.97 41.60
CA MET A 1 21.38 -23.94 41.08
C MET A 1 20.52 -22.84 40.49
N ASN A 2 20.04 -21.97 41.36
CA ASN A 2 20.39 -20.53 41.49
C ASN A 2 19.56 -19.69 40.52
N SER A 3 18.73 -18.72 40.92
CA SER A 3 18.37 -18.21 42.25
C SER A 3 17.03 -17.47 42.14
N SER A 4 16.24 -17.54 43.21
CA SER A 4 15.10 -16.69 43.54
C SER A 4 15.47 -15.21 43.76
N ILE A 5 14.48 -14.29 43.74
CA ILE A 5 14.08 -13.37 44.86
C ILE A 5 13.18 -12.21 44.37
N PHE A 6 11.98 -12.11 44.98
CA PHE A 6 11.17 -10.98 45.54
C PHE A 6 11.11 -9.60 44.82
N GLU A 7 10.12 -8.70 44.99
CA GLU A 7 9.25 -8.33 46.12
C GLU A 7 8.27 -7.23 45.66
N THR A 8 7.01 -7.18 46.13
CA THR A 8 6.36 -5.91 46.54
C THR A 8 5.16 -6.14 47.48
N THR A 9 5.43 -5.91 48.77
CA THR A 9 4.67 -5.17 49.78
C THR A 9 3.17 -5.47 50.08
N GLN A 10 2.95 -5.90 51.32
CA GLN A 10 1.68 -5.87 52.07
C GLN A 10 1.14 -4.45 52.30
N VAL A 11 -0.18 -4.33 52.35
CA VAL A 11 -0.90 -3.37 53.21
C VAL A 11 -1.99 -4.15 53.95
N ASP A 12 -1.85 -4.28 55.27
CA ASP A 12 -2.86 -4.80 56.19
C ASP A 12 -3.56 -3.63 56.90
N ILE A 13 -4.90 -3.58 56.89
CA ILE A 13 -5.70 -2.88 57.92
C ILE A 13 -6.99 -3.68 58.22
N SER A 14 -6.91 -4.44 59.32
CA SER A 14 -7.92 -4.79 60.35
C SER A 14 -9.41 -4.97 60.00
N ALA A 15 -9.92 -6.15 60.39
CA ALA A 15 -11.34 -6.46 60.61
C ALA A 15 -11.81 -6.05 62.02
N THR A 16 -13.08 -5.62 62.15
CA THR A 16 -13.89 -5.77 63.38
C THR A 16 -15.39 -5.99 63.06
N ASN A 17 -15.93 -7.09 63.61
CA ASN A 17 -17.31 -7.49 64.03
C ASN A 17 -18.49 -6.49 63.85
N GLY A 18 -19.76 -6.82 63.58
CA GLY A 18 -20.53 -8.07 63.39
C GLY A 18 -22.07 -7.81 63.50
N VAL A 19 -22.85 -8.63 62.76
CA VAL A 19 -24.28 -9.08 62.92
C VAL A 19 -25.48 -8.14 62.55
N PRO A 20 -26.72 -8.64 62.29
CA PRO A 20 -27.30 -8.93 60.96
C PRO A 20 -28.67 -8.22 60.68
N VAL A 21 -29.10 -8.06 59.42
CA VAL A 21 -30.54 -7.91 59.10
C VAL A 21 -30.84 -8.49 57.71
N GLU A 22 -31.53 -9.63 57.69
CA GLU A 22 -32.38 -10.04 56.57
C GLU A 22 -33.80 -9.58 56.89
N GLU A 23 -34.37 -8.70 56.07
CA GLU A 23 -35.81 -8.72 55.83
C GLU A 23 -36.11 -8.20 54.43
N THR A 24 -36.67 -9.11 53.64
CA THR A 24 -37.13 -8.99 52.27
C THR A 24 -38.49 -8.29 52.25
N THR A 25 -38.68 -7.27 51.40
CA THR A 25 -39.98 -7.05 50.77
C THR A 25 -39.82 -6.44 49.37
N GLN A 26 -40.55 -7.04 48.44
CA GLN A 26 -40.45 -6.91 46.98
C GLN A 26 -41.18 -5.69 46.39
N LYS A 27 -40.57 -5.22 45.28
CA LYS A 27 -41.14 -4.81 43.99
C LYS A 27 -42.13 -3.63 43.92
N VAL A 28 -41.70 -2.59 43.20
CA VAL A 28 -42.46 -2.00 42.10
C VAL A 28 -41.52 -1.88 40.90
N GLY A 29 -41.91 -2.49 39.78
CA GLY A 29 -41.12 -2.54 38.54
C GLY A 29 -41.27 -1.29 37.69
N TYR A 30 -40.22 -0.99 36.93
CA TYR A 30 -40.27 -0.12 35.75
C TYR A 30 -39.74 -0.88 34.53
N LEU A 31 -40.34 -0.55 33.40
CA LEU A 31 -40.32 -1.24 32.12
C LEU A 31 -39.00 -1.07 31.34
N GLU A 32 -38.80 -2.00 30.42
CA GLU A 32 -37.62 -2.36 29.63
C GLU A 32 -36.98 -1.23 28.79
N GLU A 33 -35.64 -1.14 28.86
CA GLU A 33 -34.81 -0.63 27.76
C GLU A 33 -34.17 -1.83 27.03
N LYS A 34 -34.21 -1.79 25.69
CA LYS A 34 -33.79 -2.88 24.79
C LYS A 34 -32.28 -3.17 24.89
N PRO A 35 -31.86 -4.43 24.95
CA PRO A 35 -30.44 -4.76 24.93
C PRO A 35 -29.88 -4.65 23.51
N GLY A 36 -28.65 -4.11 23.49
CA GLY A 36 -27.81 -3.96 22.32
C GLY A 36 -27.51 -5.27 21.60
N PHE A 37 -27.19 -5.09 20.33
CA PHE A 37 -26.94 -6.12 19.34
C PHE A 37 -25.67 -6.90 19.68
N ASN A 38 -25.81 -7.98 20.45
CA ASN A 38 -24.84 -9.08 20.43
C ASN A 38 -25.00 -9.80 19.09
N GLY A 39 -24.14 -9.44 18.16
CA GLY A 39 -23.99 -10.10 16.87
C GLY A 39 -22.52 -10.11 16.52
N GLU A 40 -21.81 -11.11 17.05
CA GLU A 40 -20.52 -11.54 16.53
C GLU A 40 -20.69 -11.89 15.04
N THR A 41 -20.31 -10.95 14.20
CA THR A 41 -19.63 -11.25 12.93
C THR A 41 -18.46 -10.29 12.85
N GLU A 42 -17.49 -10.50 13.73
CA GLU A 42 -16.11 -10.30 13.34
C GLU A 42 -15.92 -11.20 12.11
N LEU A 43 -15.79 -10.61 10.93
CA LEU A 43 -15.23 -11.35 9.81
C LEU A 43 -13.83 -11.73 10.26
N ASP A 44 -13.70 -12.98 10.70
CA ASP A 44 -12.45 -13.65 11.05
C ASP A 44 -11.59 -13.75 9.78
N ILE A 45 -11.02 -12.62 9.39
CA ILE A 45 -10.09 -12.51 8.27
C ILE A 45 -8.79 -13.22 8.65
N ASP A 46 -8.42 -13.26 9.94
CA ASP A 46 -7.19 -13.91 10.42
C ASP A 46 -7.29 -15.44 10.35
N GLY A 47 -8.42 -16.05 10.72
CA GLY A 47 -8.64 -17.51 10.61
C GLY A 47 -8.83 -18.04 9.18
N ALA A 48 -9.28 -17.19 8.25
CA ALA A 48 -9.39 -17.53 6.82
C ALA A 48 -8.09 -17.29 6.03
N MET A 49 -7.28 -16.29 6.43
CA MET A 49 -6.02 -15.96 5.75
C MET A 49 -4.87 -16.94 6.04
N GLU A 50 -4.91 -17.71 7.13
CA GLU A 50 -3.93 -18.80 7.33
C GLU A 50 -4.10 -19.97 6.33
N LYS A 51 -5.21 -20.05 5.60
CA LYS A 51 -5.52 -21.19 4.70
C LYS A 51 -5.56 -20.86 3.22
N CYS A 52 -5.46 -19.60 2.81
CA CYS A 52 -5.49 -19.24 1.40
C CYS A 52 -4.25 -18.46 0.94
N ASP A 53 -3.37 -19.16 0.23
CA ASP A 53 -2.36 -18.50 -0.59
C ASP A 53 -3.04 -17.84 -1.81
N ILE A 54 -3.23 -16.53 -1.73
CA ILE A 54 -3.82 -15.73 -2.82
C ILE A 54 -2.89 -15.54 -4.02
N TYR A 55 -1.61 -15.93 -3.92
CA TYR A 55 -0.61 -15.75 -4.98
C TYR A 55 -0.47 -16.97 -5.89
N THR A 56 -1.02 -18.11 -5.50
CA THR A 56 -1.05 -19.34 -6.30
C THR A 56 -2.45 -19.59 -6.84
N GLY A 57 -2.53 -19.75 -8.16
CA GLY A 57 -3.81 -19.86 -8.85
C GLY A 57 -3.67 -19.71 -10.37
N LYS A 58 -4.77 -19.32 -11.01
CA LYS A 58 -4.84 -19.16 -12.46
C LYS A 58 -5.73 -18.00 -12.88
N TRP A 59 -5.43 -17.46 -14.05
CA TRP A 59 -6.33 -16.54 -14.74
C TRP A 59 -7.52 -17.30 -15.31
N VAL A 60 -8.72 -16.81 -15.04
CA VAL A 60 -9.98 -17.33 -15.60
C VAL A 60 -10.75 -16.20 -16.28
N LYS A 61 -11.51 -16.53 -17.33
CA LYS A 61 -12.41 -15.56 -17.96
C LYS A 61 -13.55 -15.23 -16.99
N ALA A 62 -13.96 -13.98 -16.98
CA ALA A 62 -15.03 -13.47 -16.14
C ALA A 62 -15.97 -12.60 -16.98
N ASP A 63 -17.27 -12.89 -16.90
CA ASP A 63 -18.30 -12.19 -17.68
C ASP A 63 -18.66 -10.81 -17.09
N ASP A 64 -18.27 -10.56 -15.84
CA ASP A 64 -18.51 -9.32 -15.11
C ASP A 64 -17.31 -8.35 -15.11
N TYR A 65 -16.34 -8.61 -15.99
CA TYR A 65 -15.17 -7.77 -16.24
C TYR A 65 -15.27 -7.08 -17.61
N PRO A 66 -14.57 -5.93 -17.80
CA PRO A 66 -13.77 -5.21 -16.80
C PRO A 66 -14.63 -4.50 -15.74
N LEU A 67 -14.04 -4.25 -14.57
CA LEU A 67 -14.71 -3.55 -13.46
C LEU A 67 -15.09 -2.09 -13.79
N TYR A 68 -14.46 -1.51 -14.80
CA TYR A 68 -14.90 -0.24 -15.40
C TYR A 68 -14.68 -0.26 -16.92
N PRO A 69 -15.54 0.41 -17.71
CA PRO A 69 -15.39 0.46 -19.16
C PRO A 69 -14.11 1.21 -19.60
N PRO A 70 -13.41 0.74 -20.65
CA PRO A 70 -12.31 1.51 -21.24
C PRO A 70 -12.77 2.91 -21.68
N GLY A 71 -11.98 3.93 -21.37
CA GLY A 71 -12.27 5.33 -21.72
C GLY A 71 -13.29 6.03 -20.82
N SER A 72 -13.89 5.36 -19.83
CA SER A 72 -14.85 6.02 -18.93
C SER A 72 -14.17 6.89 -17.85
N CYS A 73 -12.95 6.52 -17.44
CA CYS A 73 -12.19 7.22 -16.43
C CYS A 73 -11.27 8.31 -17.03
N PRO A 74 -11.39 9.59 -16.61
CA PRO A 74 -10.61 10.69 -17.17
C PRO A 74 -9.16 10.79 -16.64
N TYR A 75 -8.76 9.90 -15.73
CA TYR A 75 -7.48 9.95 -15.03
C TYR A 75 -6.43 8.98 -15.58
N VAL A 76 -6.76 8.19 -16.59
CA VAL A 76 -5.81 7.28 -17.24
C VAL A 76 -4.81 8.10 -18.07
N ASP A 77 -3.51 7.96 -17.78
CA ASP A 77 -2.45 8.54 -18.63
C ASP A 77 -2.49 7.90 -20.03
N GLU A 78 -2.22 8.69 -21.07
CA GLU A 78 -2.21 8.24 -22.48
C GLU A 78 -1.41 6.95 -22.67
N ALA A 79 -0.31 6.75 -21.92
CA ALA A 79 0.51 5.54 -22.04
C ALA A 79 -0.21 4.24 -21.63
N PHE A 80 -1.34 4.34 -20.92
CA PHE A 80 -2.15 3.22 -20.45
C PHE A 80 -3.53 3.14 -21.12
N SER A 81 -3.93 4.16 -21.89
CA SER A 81 -5.19 4.17 -22.64
C SER A 81 -5.15 3.30 -23.91
N CYS A 82 -5.02 1.98 -23.77
CA CYS A 82 -4.85 1.07 -24.90
C CYS A 82 -5.93 1.20 -26.00
N GLN A 83 -7.20 1.34 -25.61
CA GLN A 83 -8.32 1.44 -26.56
C GLN A 83 -8.31 2.80 -27.31
N GLU A 84 -8.04 3.90 -26.60
CA GLU A 84 -7.84 5.22 -27.23
C GLU A 84 -6.62 5.20 -28.16
N ASN A 85 -5.60 4.42 -27.80
CA ASN A 85 -4.43 4.12 -28.62
C ASN A 85 -4.68 3.08 -29.72
N ARG A 86 -5.95 2.81 -30.06
CA ARG A 86 -6.39 1.99 -31.20
C ARG A 86 -6.03 0.51 -31.11
N ARG A 87 -5.81 -0.03 -29.91
CA ARG A 87 -5.71 -1.49 -29.74
C ARG A 87 -7.07 -2.12 -30.09
N PRO A 88 -7.14 -3.06 -31.06
CA PRO A 88 -8.42 -3.56 -31.57
C PRO A 88 -9.04 -4.67 -30.71
N ASP A 89 -8.23 -5.46 -30.01
CA ASP A 89 -8.70 -6.57 -29.17
C ASP A 89 -9.14 -6.07 -27.78
N VAL A 90 -10.18 -6.69 -27.20
CA VAL A 90 -10.71 -6.36 -25.86
C VAL A 90 -10.68 -7.54 -24.89
N ASP A 91 -10.44 -8.76 -25.36
CA ASP A 91 -10.49 -9.98 -24.55
C ASP A 91 -9.53 -9.99 -23.36
N TYR A 92 -8.46 -9.19 -23.40
CA TYR A 92 -7.52 -9.04 -22.28
C TYR A 92 -8.14 -8.38 -21.05
N LEU A 93 -9.28 -7.70 -21.20
CA LEU A 93 -10.01 -7.04 -20.11
C LEU A 93 -10.87 -8.00 -19.30
N ASN A 94 -11.20 -9.17 -19.85
CA ASN A 94 -12.20 -10.09 -19.31
C ASN A 94 -11.59 -11.22 -18.47
N TRP A 95 -10.45 -10.95 -17.83
CA TRP A 95 -9.71 -11.93 -17.02
C TRP A 95 -9.69 -11.51 -15.56
N ARG A 96 -9.95 -12.47 -14.68
CA ARG A 96 -9.75 -12.33 -13.23
C ARG A 96 -8.80 -13.39 -12.71
N TRP A 97 -8.07 -13.04 -11.66
CA TRP A 97 -7.25 -13.98 -10.92
C TRP A 97 -8.16 -14.85 -10.02
N LYS A 98 -7.93 -16.17 -10.02
CA LYS A 98 -8.61 -17.12 -9.15
C LYS A 98 -7.57 -17.95 -8.39
N PRO A 99 -7.42 -17.74 -7.07
CA PRO A 99 -6.57 -18.61 -6.25
C PRO A 99 -7.06 -20.06 -6.25
N ASP A 100 -6.15 -20.99 -6.02
CA ASP A 100 -6.49 -22.42 -5.97
C ASP A 100 -7.15 -22.80 -4.62
N GLY A 101 -6.78 -22.12 -3.53
CA GLY A 101 -7.19 -22.46 -2.16
C GLY A 101 -8.41 -21.70 -1.63
N CYS A 102 -8.87 -20.65 -2.33
CA CYS A 102 -10.06 -19.90 -1.92
C CYS A 102 -10.66 -19.07 -3.06
N GLU A 103 -11.84 -18.52 -2.81
CA GLU A 103 -12.45 -17.50 -3.65
C GLU A 103 -12.17 -16.11 -3.07
N ILE A 104 -11.62 -15.22 -3.88
CA ILE A 104 -11.47 -13.80 -3.52
C ILE A 104 -12.84 -13.14 -3.71
N PRO A 105 -13.38 -12.43 -2.71
CA PRO A 105 -14.64 -11.72 -2.86
C PRO A 105 -14.54 -10.68 -3.99
N ARG A 106 -15.63 -10.48 -4.71
CA ARG A 106 -15.69 -9.46 -5.76
C ARG A 106 -15.39 -8.09 -5.15
N PHE A 107 -14.57 -7.31 -5.85
CA PHE A 107 -14.26 -5.95 -5.44
C PHE A 107 -15.53 -5.10 -5.32
N ASN A 108 -15.72 -4.50 -4.16
CA ASN A 108 -16.77 -3.54 -3.88
C ASN A 108 -16.13 -2.20 -3.50
N ALA A 109 -16.21 -1.23 -4.40
CA ALA A 109 -15.59 0.08 -4.22
C ALA A 109 -16.18 0.87 -3.04
N ILE A 110 -17.48 0.72 -2.76
CA ILE A 110 -18.14 1.41 -1.64
C ILE A 110 -17.65 0.83 -0.32
N ASP A 111 -17.64 -0.50 -0.19
CA ASP A 111 -17.08 -1.18 0.99
C ASP A 111 -15.59 -0.82 1.18
N PHE A 112 -14.80 -0.79 0.11
CA PHE A 112 -13.41 -0.36 0.16
C PHE A 112 -13.28 1.08 0.70
N LEU A 113 -14.05 2.03 0.15
CA LEU A 113 -14.03 3.44 0.55
C LEU A 113 -14.50 3.63 2.00
N GLU A 114 -15.47 2.84 2.47
CA GLU A 114 -15.88 2.80 3.88
C GLU A 114 -14.76 2.30 4.78
N ARG A 115 -14.07 1.22 4.41
CA ARG A 115 -12.93 0.69 5.20
C ARG A 115 -11.78 1.68 5.33
N ILE A 116 -11.58 2.50 4.30
CA ILE A 116 -10.55 3.56 4.31
C ILE A 116 -11.10 4.93 4.69
N ARG A 117 -12.34 5.03 5.20
CA ARG A 117 -12.95 6.30 5.62
C ARG A 117 -12.07 7.01 6.64
N GLY A 118 -11.82 8.30 6.42
CA GLY A 118 -10.93 9.10 7.27
C GLY A 118 -9.45 8.76 7.17
N LYS A 119 -9.05 7.83 6.28
CA LYS A 119 -7.66 7.38 6.13
C LYS A 119 -7.00 7.89 4.85
N ARG A 120 -5.68 7.88 4.87
CA ARG A 120 -4.81 8.22 3.74
C ARG A 120 -4.08 6.97 3.28
N LEU A 121 -4.40 6.51 2.06
CA LEU A 121 -3.72 5.40 1.42
C LEU A 121 -2.69 5.96 0.43
N MET A 122 -1.41 5.65 0.64
CA MET A 122 -0.32 6.13 -0.20
C MET A 122 0.43 4.99 -0.91
N LEU A 123 0.49 5.10 -2.24
CA LEU A 123 1.30 4.27 -3.11
C LEU A 123 2.67 4.94 -3.30
N VAL A 124 3.74 4.29 -2.83
CA VAL A 124 5.11 4.78 -2.92
C VAL A 124 5.94 3.86 -3.82
N GLY A 125 6.50 4.39 -4.91
CA GLY A 125 7.38 3.56 -5.73
C GLY A 125 7.65 4.06 -7.13
N ASP A 126 7.94 3.12 -8.02
CA ASP A 126 8.27 3.38 -9.41
C ASP A 126 7.01 3.52 -10.30
N SER A 127 7.20 3.47 -11.62
CA SER A 127 6.11 3.60 -12.60
C SER A 127 5.04 2.52 -12.47
N MET A 128 5.37 1.35 -11.92
CA MET A 128 4.39 0.28 -11.70
C MET A 128 3.44 0.65 -10.57
N ASN A 129 3.94 1.23 -9.49
CA ASN A 129 3.07 1.73 -8.41
C ASN A 129 2.18 2.89 -8.88
N ARG A 130 2.70 3.75 -9.78
CA ARG A 130 1.86 4.77 -10.45
C ARG A 130 0.73 4.13 -11.25
N ASN A 131 1.02 3.07 -12.00
CA ASN A 131 0.02 2.36 -12.80
C ASN A 131 -1.06 1.70 -11.91
N GLN A 132 -0.70 1.14 -10.76
CA GLN A 132 -1.67 0.62 -9.79
C GLN A 132 -2.50 1.74 -9.15
N PHE A 133 -1.87 2.87 -8.83
CA PHE A 133 -2.55 4.06 -8.32
C PHE A 133 -3.59 4.60 -9.31
N GLU A 134 -3.23 4.75 -10.59
CA GLU A 134 -4.13 5.21 -11.64
C GLU A 134 -5.35 4.29 -11.78
N SER A 135 -5.15 2.98 -11.71
CA SER A 135 -6.24 2.01 -11.74
C SER A 135 -7.15 2.10 -10.53
N MET A 136 -6.59 2.19 -9.32
CA MET A 136 -7.40 2.29 -8.10
C MET A 136 -8.24 3.56 -8.11
N VAL A 137 -7.65 4.70 -8.52
CA VAL A 137 -8.40 5.94 -8.71
C VAL A 137 -9.56 5.74 -9.68
N CYS A 138 -9.35 5.08 -10.82
CA CYS A 138 -10.41 4.83 -11.80
C CYS A 138 -11.50 3.88 -11.29
N LEU A 139 -11.12 2.77 -10.65
CA LEU A 139 -12.07 1.82 -10.06
C LEU A 139 -13.00 2.49 -9.05
N LEU A 140 -12.43 3.31 -8.18
CA LEU A 140 -13.19 4.01 -7.16
C LEU A 140 -14.02 5.14 -7.76
N HIS A 141 -13.47 5.91 -8.70
CA HIS A 141 -14.19 6.97 -9.41
C HIS A 141 -15.45 6.46 -10.12
N GLU A 142 -15.32 5.35 -10.84
CA GLU A 142 -16.41 4.82 -11.66
C GLU A 142 -17.55 4.26 -10.81
N ALA A 143 -17.25 3.84 -9.58
CA ALA A 143 -18.26 3.38 -8.63
C ALA A 143 -18.97 4.51 -7.87
N LEU A 144 -18.49 5.76 -7.95
CA LEU A 144 -19.14 6.88 -7.27
C LEU A 144 -20.47 7.26 -7.95
N PRO A 145 -21.57 7.40 -7.19
CA PRO A 145 -22.82 7.95 -7.73
C PRO A 145 -22.64 9.36 -8.29
N ASN A 146 -21.82 10.18 -7.60
CA ASN A 146 -21.45 11.51 -8.05
C ASN A 146 -19.93 11.63 -8.23
N LYS A 147 -19.48 11.48 -9.47
CA LYS A 147 -18.07 11.57 -9.89
C LYS A 147 -17.37 12.87 -9.46
N SER A 148 -18.10 13.98 -9.33
CA SER A 148 -17.53 15.27 -8.90
C SER A 148 -17.08 15.29 -7.44
N ARG A 149 -17.47 14.29 -6.63
CA ARG A 149 -17.06 14.12 -5.24
C ARG A 149 -15.68 13.49 -5.08
N MET A 150 -15.00 13.23 -6.21
CA MET A 150 -13.59 12.87 -6.26
C MET A 150 -12.82 13.87 -7.14
N TYR A 151 -11.69 14.37 -6.65
CA TYR A 151 -10.81 15.25 -7.42
C TYR A 151 -9.37 15.20 -6.91
N GLU A 152 -8.42 15.56 -7.78
CA GLU A 152 -7.03 15.78 -7.35
C GLU A 152 -6.94 17.15 -6.67
N ARG A 153 -6.41 17.19 -5.43
CA ARG A 153 -6.46 18.36 -4.54
C ARG A 153 -5.84 19.64 -5.10
N HIS A 154 -4.89 19.54 -6.02
CA HIS A 154 -4.20 20.67 -6.61
C HIS A 154 -4.61 20.91 -8.07
N GLY A 155 -5.59 20.16 -8.59
CA GLY A 155 -6.03 20.24 -9.98
C GLY A 155 -5.02 19.65 -10.98
N TYR A 156 -4.09 18.81 -10.54
CA TYR A 156 -3.10 18.22 -11.44
C TYR A 156 -3.69 17.09 -12.27
N ARG A 157 -3.36 17.09 -13.56
CA ARG A 157 -3.53 15.93 -14.43
C ARG A 157 -2.42 14.92 -14.15
N ILE A 158 -2.77 13.64 -14.16
CA ILE A 158 -1.77 12.58 -14.03
C ILE A 158 -0.88 12.60 -15.28
N THR A 159 0.43 12.64 -15.04
CA THR A 159 1.48 12.66 -16.06
C THR A 159 2.68 11.83 -15.60
N LYS A 160 3.50 11.40 -16.57
CA LYS A 160 4.76 10.71 -16.29
C LYS A 160 5.74 11.55 -15.47
N GLY A 161 5.74 12.87 -15.61
CA GLY A 161 6.73 13.79 -15.03
C GLY A 161 6.46 14.17 -13.58
N ARG A 162 5.20 14.35 -13.17
CA ARG A 162 4.86 14.72 -11.79
C ARG A 162 4.78 13.51 -10.86
N GLY A 163 5.47 13.60 -9.72
CA GLY A 163 5.72 12.48 -8.81
C GLY A 163 4.93 12.51 -7.52
N TYR A 164 3.92 13.35 -7.43
CA TYR A 164 3.08 13.44 -6.25
C TYR A 164 1.66 13.87 -6.63
N TYR A 165 0.67 13.09 -6.19
CA TYR A 165 -0.76 13.33 -6.43
C TYR A 165 -1.55 12.97 -5.17
N ILE A 166 -2.62 13.73 -4.92
CA ILE A 166 -3.57 13.43 -3.83
C ILE A 166 -4.99 13.50 -4.38
N PHE A 167 -5.64 12.35 -4.49
CA PHE A 167 -7.05 12.25 -4.87
C PHE A 167 -7.90 12.20 -3.61
N GLN A 168 -8.77 13.19 -3.45
CA GLN A 168 -9.68 13.31 -2.32
C GLN A 168 -11.02 12.68 -2.67
N PHE A 169 -11.53 11.82 -1.79
CA PHE A 169 -12.90 11.30 -1.82
C PHE A 169 -13.71 12.02 -0.74
N MET A 170 -14.55 12.97 -1.15
CA MET A 170 -15.19 13.92 -0.22
C MET A 170 -16.18 13.25 0.72
N ASP A 171 -16.98 12.30 0.22
CA ASP A 171 -18.02 11.63 1.01
C ASP A 171 -17.43 10.64 2.04
N TYR A 172 -16.17 10.27 1.87
CA TYR A 172 -15.46 9.31 2.72
C TYR A 172 -14.37 9.97 3.58
N ASN A 173 -14.11 11.27 3.36
CA ASN A 173 -13.00 11.99 3.98
C ASN A 173 -11.68 11.20 3.90
N SER A 174 -11.44 10.54 2.76
CA SER A 174 -10.27 9.68 2.55
C SER A 174 -9.46 10.15 1.34
N THR A 175 -8.18 9.79 1.31
CA THR A 175 -7.31 10.10 0.16
C THR A 175 -6.64 8.86 -0.39
N ILE A 176 -6.51 8.85 -1.71
CA ILE A 176 -5.62 7.94 -2.45
C ILE A 176 -4.48 8.78 -3.01
N GLU A 177 -3.25 8.42 -2.66
CA GLU A 177 -2.06 9.23 -2.91
C GLU A 177 -0.99 8.44 -3.66
N PHE A 178 -0.21 9.15 -4.48
CA PHE A 178 0.98 8.59 -5.10
C PHE A 178 2.20 9.42 -4.75
N SER A 179 3.29 8.75 -4.36
CA SER A 179 4.59 9.35 -4.12
C SER A 179 5.66 8.60 -4.92
N ARG A 180 6.27 9.27 -5.88
CA ARG A 180 7.33 8.66 -6.68
C ARG A 180 8.60 8.52 -5.84
N SER A 181 9.09 7.29 -5.76
CA SER A 181 10.46 6.99 -5.39
C SER A 181 10.90 5.75 -6.15
N HIS A 182 11.75 5.93 -7.16
CA HIS A 182 12.11 4.83 -8.06
C HIS A 182 12.83 3.69 -7.34
N PHE A 183 13.65 4.05 -6.35
CA PHE A 183 14.55 3.13 -5.66
C PHE A 183 14.24 3.02 -4.15
N LEU A 184 13.27 3.78 -3.63
CA LEU A 184 12.95 3.96 -2.19
C LEU A 184 14.07 4.61 -1.35
N VAL A 185 15.28 4.64 -1.86
CA VAL A 185 16.46 5.31 -1.31
C VAL A 185 16.79 6.59 -2.08
N ARG A 186 17.64 7.42 -1.49
CA ARG A 186 17.91 8.78 -1.94
C ARG A 186 18.67 8.82 -3.26
N GLU A 187 18.06 9.45 -4.26
CA GLU A 187 18.75 9.89 -5.46
C GLU A 187 19.60 11.15 -5.14
N GLY A 188 20.85 11.12 -5.61
CA GLY A 188 21.87 12.12 -5.31
C GLY A 188 22.61 12.59 -6.56
N THR A 189 23.54 13.52 -6.34
CA THR A 189 24.50 13.96 -7.35
C THR A 189 25.86 14.19 -6.71
N HIS A 190 26.92 13.87 -7.43
CA HIS A 190 28.30 14.10 -7.04
C HIS A 190 29.04 14.90 -8.12
N LEU A 191 29.90 15.83 -7.69
CA LEU A 191 30.77 16.59 -8.58
C LEU A 191 32.07 15.83 -8.81
N THR A 192 32.33 15.44 -10.05
CA THR A 192 33.63 14.88 -10.44
C THR A 192 34.76 15.90 -10.28
N SER A 193 36.00 15.41 -10.24
CA SER A 193 37.21 16.27 -10.21
C SER A 193 37.31 17.27 -11.37
N LYS A 194 36.59 17.02 -12.47
CA LYS A 194 36.48 17.93 -13.63
C LYS A 194 35.31 18.93 -13.53
N GLY A 195 34.69 19.06 -12.35
CA GLY A 195 33.53 19.94 -12.12
C GLY A 195 32.21 19.46 -12.70
N LYS A 196 32.15 18.28 -13.34
CA LYS A 196 30.91 17.74 -13.92
C LYS A 196 30.07 17.04 -12.85
N SER A 197 28.79 17.43 -12.75
CA SER A 197 27.80 16.72 -11.93
C SER A 197 27.42 15.38 -12.55
N ARG A 198 27.38 14.33 -11.72
CA ARG A 198 26.91 12.98 -12.06
C ARG A 198 25.89 12.52 -11.03
N SER A 199 24.84 11.84 -11.48
CA SER A 199 23.85 11.25 -10.58
C SER A 199 24.47 10.11 -9.76
N THR A 200 24.05 9.99 -8.51
CA THR A 200 24.38 8.87 -7.61
C THR A 200 23.11 8.32 -6.97
N LEU A 201 23.21 7.11 -6.43
CA LEU A 201 22.17 6.47 -5.62
C LEU A 201 22.75 6.15 -4.24
N MET A 202 22.28 6.86 -3.22
CA MET A 202 22.70 6.69 -1.83
C MET A 202 21.93 5.53 -1.22
N ILE A 203 22.49 4.32 -1.30
CA ILE A 203 21.79 3.07 -0.93
C ILE A 203 21.64 2.87 0.58
N ASP A 204 22.33 3.68 1.38
CA ASP A 204 22.27 3.75 2.84
C ASP A 204 21.36 4.86 3.38
N GLN A 205 20.76 5.68 2.51
CA GLN A 205 19.87 6.78 2.90
C GLN A 205 18.49 6.63 2.29
N ILE A 206 17.44 6.75 3.12
CA ILE A 206 16.06 6.73 2.63
C ILE A 206 15.77 7.95 1.73
N GLU A 207 14.81 7.79 0.81
CA GLU A 207 14.27 8.88 -0.01
C GLU A 207 14.01 10.17 0.79
N ARG A 208 14.37 11.32 0.21
CA ARG A 208 14.27 12.63 0.86
C ARG A 208 12.84 12.99 1.24
N THR A 209 11.88 12.51 0.47
CA THR A 209 10.45 12.77 0.67
C THR A 209 9.77 11.78 1.60
N SER A 210 10.53 10.87 2.23
CA SER A 210 10.00 9.84 3.14
C SER A 210 9.25 10.39 4.35
N THR A 211 9.49 11.64 4.74
CA THR A 211 8.69 12.33 5.77
C THR A 211 7.21 12.37 5.42
N ARG A 212 6.85 12.43 4.13
CA ARG A 212 5.46 12.40 3.67
C ARG A 212 4.78 11.06 3.94
N TRP A 213 5.53 9.96 3.88
CA TRP A 213 5.01 8.61 4.04
C TRP A 213 4.51 8.38 5.47
N LYS A 214 5.13 9.03 6.46
CA LYS A 214 4.72 8.99 7.88
C LYS A 214 3.35 9.60 8.16
N HIS A 215 2.77 10.31 7.19
CA HIS A 215 1.47 10.93 7.35
C HIS A 215 0.34 10.12 6.68
N ALA A 216 0.65 8.94 6.13
CA ALA A 216 -0.33 8.01 5.59
C ALA A 216 -0.73 6.96 6.64
N ASP A 217 -1.89 6.35 6.52
CA ASP A 217 -2.34 5.25 7.39
C ASP A 217 -2.09 3.88 6.75
N ILE A 218 -2.19 3.83 5.43
CA ILE A 218 -1.99 2.62 4.62
C ILE A 218 -0.92 2.93 3.58
N LEU A 219 0.12 2.11 3.50
CA LEU A 219 1.25 2.29 2.60
C LEU A 219 1.42 1.08 1.69
N ILE A 220 1.54 1.31 0.38
CA ILE A 220 1.84 0.28 -0.61
C ILE A 220 3.14 0.65 -1.30
N PHE A 221 4.21 -0.07 -0.99
CA PHE A 221 5.54 0.15 -1.55
C PHE A 221 5.82 -0.75 -2.75
N ASN A 222 6.64 -0.26 -3.68
CA ASN A 222 7.21 -1.06 -4.77
C ASN A 222 8.51 -0.43 -5.26
N THR A 223 9.47 -1.28 -5.63
CA THR A 223 10.58 -0.89 -6.49
C THR A 223 11.08 -2.10 -7.26
N GLY A 224 11.48 -1.91 -8.52
CA GLY A 224 12.01 -3.00 -9.33
C GLY A 224 12.49 -2.57 -10.72
N HIS A 225 11.66 -1.83 -11.45
CA HIS A 225 11.91 -1.56 -12.88
C HIS A 225 13.05 -0.57 -13.16
N TRP A 226 13.60 0.03 -12.11
CA TRP A 226 14.76 0.91 -12.20
C TRP A 226 16.08 0.23 -11.88
N TRP A 227 16.06 -0.97 -11.30
CA TRP A 227 17.23 -1.77 -10.97
C TRP A 227 17.75 -2.56 -12.18
N THR A 228 18.01 -1.86 -13.28
CA THR A 228 18.56 -2.42 -14.52
C THR A 228 19.85 -1.70 -14.88
N HIS A 229 20.82 -2.42 -15.46
CA HIS A 229 22.14 -1.85 -15.79
C HIS A 229 22.06 -0.51 -16.55
N GLY A 230 21.11 -0.34 -17.47
CA GLY A 230 20.95 0.90 -18.22
C GLY A 230 20.55 2.10 -17.35
N LYS A 231 19.71 1.88 -16.34
CA LYS A 231 19.18 2.93 -15.45
C LYS A 231 20.06 3.18 -14.23
N THR A 232 20.93 2.23 -13.89
CA THR A 232 21.86 2.32 -12.75
C THR A 232 23.30 2.61 -13.20
N SER A 233 23.47 3.34 -14.33
CA SER A 233 24.77 3.72 -14.89
C SER A 233 25.75 2.55 -15.09
N LYS A 234 25.23 1.34 -15.36
CA LYS A 234 25.98 0.08 -15.43
C LYS A 234 26.83 -0.21 -14.18
N GLY A 235 26.45 0.37 -13.05
CA GLY A 235 27.15 0.28 -11.77
C GLY A 235 28.40 1.15 -11.66
N LYS A 236 28.71 2.00 -12.65
CA LYS A 236 29.93 2.81 -12.69
C LYS A 236 29.73 4.17 -12.02
N ASP A 237 30.53 4.46 -11.01
CA ASP A 237 30.53 5.74 -10.28
C ASP A 237 29.12 6.21 -9.87
N TYR A 238 28.24 5.29 -9.45
CA TYR A 238 26.81 5.56 -9.25
C TYR A 238 26.32 5.23 -7.84
N TYR A 239 26.64 4.06 -7.33
CA TYR A 239 26.22 3.65 -5.99
C TYR A 239 27.08 4.34 -4.93
N GLN A 240 26.43 4.85 -3.88
CA GLN A 240 27.05 5.66 -2.84
C GLN A 240 26.63 5.17 -1.45
N GLU A 241 27.58 5.14 -0.51
CA GLU A 241 27.34 4.98 0.93
C GLU A 241 28.20 5.99 1.69
N GLY A 242 27.58 6.80 2.55
CA GLY A 242 28.22 7.99 3.11
C GLY A 242 28.83 8.87 2.01
N ASP A 243 30.12 9.14 2.11
CA ASP A 243 30.89 9.91 1.12
C ASP A 243 31.61 9.03 0.07
N TYR A 244 31.49 7.70 0.18
CA TYR A 244 32.16 6.76 -0.72
C TYR A 244 31.28 6.42 -1.92
N ILE A 245 31.81 6.61 -3.13
CA ILE A 245 31.16 6.22 -4.39
C ILE A 245 31.91 5.02 -4.96
N TYR A 246 31.18 3.93 -5.18
CA TYR A 246 31.74 2.72 -5.75
C TYR A 246 32.14 2.92 -7.22
N PRO A 247 33.41 2.68 -7.61
CA PRO A 247 33.84 2.79 -9.01
C PRO A 247 33.11 1.81 -9.93
N GLN A 248 32.83 0.62 -9.42
CA GLN A 248 32.00 -0.41 -10.05
C GLN A 248 31.25 -1.15 -8.96
N PHE A 249 29.93 -1.31 -9.12
CA PHE A 249 29.09 -2.01 -8.15
C PHE A 249 28.03 -2.86 -8.84
N ASP A 250 27.65 -3.97 -8.19
CA ASP A 250 26.62 -4.86 -8.69
C ASP A 250 25.21 -4.31 -8.39
N SER A 251 24.30 -4.43 -9.35
CA SER A 251 22.96 -3.87 -9.24
C SER A 251 22.06 -4.67 -8.29
N LEU A 252 22.28 -5.98 -8.18
CA LEU A 252 21.52 -6.83 -7.26
C LEU A 252 21.97 -6.58 -5.82
N GLU A 253 23.26 -6.41 -5.59
CA GLU A 253 23.76 -6.00 -4.27
C GLU A 253 23.28 -4.59 -3.90
N GLY A 254 23.28 -3.65 -4.85
CA GLY A 254 22.66 -2.33 -4.67
C GLY A 254 21.19 -2.42 -4.25
N TYR A 255 20.40 -3.26 -4.93
CA TYR A 255 19.00 -3.52 -4.58
C TYR A 255 18.86 -4.07 -3.15
N LYS A 256 19.65 -5.10 -2.80
CA LYS A 256 19.62 -5.70 -1.46
C LYS A 256 19.91 -4.68 -0.36
N ARG A 257 20.91 -3.82 -0.55
CA ARG A 257 21.28 -2.79 0.42
C ARG A 257 20.21 -1.71 0.55
N ALA A 258 19.67 -1.23 -0.56
CA ALA A 258 18.58 -0.28 -0.54
C ALA A 258 17.32 -0.84 0.14
N MET A 259 16.98 -2.10 -0.10
CA MET A 259 15.86 -2.78 0.57
C MET A 259 16.11 -2.95 2.06
N ARG A 260 17.35 -3.19 2.51
CA ARG A 260 17.69 -3.17 3.95
C ARG A 260 17.52 -1.77 4.55
N THR A 261 17.92 -0.73 3.84
CA THR A 261 17.72 0.67 4.26
C THR A 261 16.24 1.02 4.38
N TRP A 262 15.43 0.63 3.40
CA TRP A 262 13.97 0.79 3.45
C TRP A 262 13.36 0.01 4.62
N GLY A 263 13.72 -1.27 4.82
CA GLY A 263 13.22 -2.08 5.92
C GLY A 263 13.54 -1.48 7.29
N LYS A 264 14.79 -1.03 7.51
CA LYS A 264 15.16 -0.31 8.74
C LYS A 264 14.35 0.97 8.93
N TRP A 265 14.07 1.70 7.85
CA TRP A 265 13.23 2.89 7.93
C TRP A 265 11.79 2.53 8.35
N ILE A 266 11.21 1.44 7.84
CA ILE A 266 9.89 0.96 8.27
C ILE A 266 9.91 0.69 9.77
N ASP A 267 10.83 -0.16 10.24
CA ASP A 267 10.93 -0.58 11.65
C ASP A 267 11.11 0.61 12.62
N GLN A 268 11.83 1.64 12.19
CA GLN A 268 12.13 2.81 13.02
C GLN A 268 11.02 3.87 13.02
N ASN A 269 10.12 3.88 12.03
CA ASN A 269 9.22 5.00 11.80
C ASN A 269 7.73 4.63 11.80
N LEU A 270 7.38 3.37 11.59
CA LEU A 270 6.00 2.92 11.47
C LEU A 270 5.65 1.94 12.61
N ASP A 271 4.63 2.28 13.37
CA ASP A 271 4.07 1.41 14.41
C ASP A 271 3.16 0.35 13.76
N PRO A 272 3.46 -0.95 13.85
CA PRO A 272 2.65 -1.99 13.22
C PRO A 272 1.22 -2.06 13.77
N LYS A 273 0.93 -1.45 14.93
CA LYS A 273 -0.44 -1.34 15.47
C LYS A 273 -1.26 -0.22 14.83
N LYS A 274 -0.61 0.72 14.12
CA LYS A 274 -1.25 1.92 13.56
C LYS A 274 -1.23 1.95 12.05
N TYR A 275 -0.20 1.37 11.44
CA TYR A 275 0.01 1.41 10.00
C TYR A 275 -0.24 0.04 9.39
N LEU A 276 -0.89 0.03 8.22
CA LEU A 276 -0.95 -1.14 7.36
C LEU A 276 0.03 -0.97 6.20
N VAL A 277 1.03 -1.84 6.10
CA VAL A 277 2.11 -1.74 5.12
C VAL A 277 2.10 -2.94 4.20
N PHE A 278 2.05 -2.69 2.90
CA PHE A 278 2.18 -3.68 1.85
C PHE A 278 3.44 -3.42 1.03
N TYR A 279 4.04 -4.51 0.54
CA TYR A 279 5.06 -4.46 -0.50
C TYR A 279 4.57 -5.22 -1.72
N ARG A 280 4.41 -4.52 -2.84
CA ARG A 280 4.07 -5.15 -4.11
C ARG A 280 5.31 -5.74 -4.76
N GLY A 281 5.22 -7.03 -5.10
CA GLY A 281 6.25 -7.77 -5.83
C GLY A 281 6.60 -7.20 -7.21
N TYR A 282 7.63 -7.78 -7.83
CA TYR A 282 8.13 -7.34 -9.13
C TYR A 282 7.11 -7.62 -10.25
N SER A 283 6.89 -6.64 -11.14
CA SER A 283 6.02 -6.83 -12.31
C SER A 283 6.83 -7.30 -13.50
N ASN A 284 6.47 -8.45 -14.07
CA ASN A 284 7.23 -9.01 -15.19
C ASN A 284 7.05 -8.20 -16.48
N ALA A 285 8.16 -8.00 -17.20
CA ALA A 285 8.17 -7.38 -18.52
C ALA A 285 8.15 -8.46 -19.60
N HIS A 286 7.23 -8.33 -20.56
CA HIS A 286 7.09 -9.29 -21.65
C HIS A 286 7.57 -8.65 -22.96
N PHE A 287 8.52 -9.29 -23.64
CA PHE A 287 9.07 -8.82 -24.89
C PHE A 287 8.82 -9.86 -25.98
N ARG A 288 8.25 -9.43 -27.11
CA ARG A 288 8.20 -10.23 -28.34
C ARG A 288 8.73 -9.37 -29.48
N GLU A 289 9.77 -9.86 -30.18
CA GLU A 289 10.36 -9.18 -31.34
C GLU A 289 10.68 -7.68 -31.08
N ASN A 290 11.38 -7.38 -29.97
CA ASN A 290 11.74 -6.01 -29.55
C ASN A 290 10.57 -5.05 -29.23
N ARG A 291 9.32 -5.52 -29.20
CA ARG A 291 8.16 -4.76 -28.69
C ARG A 291 7.91 -5.09 -27.22
N LYS A 292 7.75 -4.06 -26.40
CA LYS A 292 7.39 -4.18 -24.98
C LYS A 292 5.88 -4.36 -24.85
N TYR A 293 5.47 -5.43 -24.19
CA TYR A 293 4.10 -5.64 -23.75
C TYR A 293 4.12 -5.61 -22.22
N THR A 294 3.38 -4.68 -21.65
CA THR A 294 3.11 -4.68 -20.20
C THR A 294 1.80 -5.42 -20.01
N MET A 295 1.86 -6.64 -19.48
CA MET A 295 0.69 -7.21 -18.83
C MET A 295 0.55 -6.52 -17.50
N VAL A 296 -0.55 -5.78 -17.31
CA VAL A 296 -0.86 -5.20 -16.02
C VAL A 296 -1.38 -6.34 -15.15
N GLN A 297 -0.54 -6.78 -14.22
CA GLN A 297 -0.95 -7.74 -13.20
C GLN A 297 -1.87 -7.00 -12.23
N TRP A 298 -3.18 -7.16 -12.44
CA TRP A 298 -4.22 -6.70 -11.51
C TRP A 298 -4.31 -7.69 -10.36
N ILE A 299 -3.65 -7.39 -9.25
CA ILE A 299 -4.06 -7.91 -7.94
C ILE A 299 -4.48 -6.68 -7.15
N ILE A 300 -5.80 -6.56 -6.96
CA ILE A 300 -6.39 -5.75 -5.89
C ILE A 300 -6.83 -6.75 -4.84
#